data_AF-A0A951RZY0-F1
#
_entry.id   AF-A0A951RZY0-F1
#
_cell.length_a   1.000
_cell.length_b   1.000
_cell.length_c   1.000
_cell.angle_alpha   90.00
_cell.angle_beta   90.00
_cell.angle_gamma   90.00
#
_symmetry.space_group_name_H-M   'P 1'
#
loop_
_entity.id
_entity.type
_entity.pdbx_description
1 polymer ?
#
loop_
_entity_poly.entity_id
_entity_poly.type
_entity_poly.pdbx_seq_one_letter_code
_entity_poly.pdbx_strand_id
1 'polypeptide(L)'
;GAKGDPGNMTIIAGNFSFGSSNWVVVNAGPVQGTSYGFRAEHPVAEITRSILDGGAVLVYHLVSGGSRLLPYTGMNNGEITYSMLSDVSVGKIAVNVGYASARTATPGNQSFRAIIIPGAVSGRMQAGNRTAYSIDQLRSMSYREVCAVLGIAQ
;
A
#
# COMPACT_ATOMS: atom_id res chain seq x y z
N GLY A 1 -19.48 9.85 3.71
CA GLY A 1 -19.71 10.22 2.29
C GLY A 1 -20.55 9.14 1.66
N ALA A 2 -21.44 9.50 0.75
CA ALA A 2 -22.34 8.56 0.07
C ALA A 2 -21.56 7.44 -0.63
N LYS A 3 -22.11 6.22 -0.55
CA LYS A 3 -21.60 5.01 -1.21
C LYS A 3 -21.70 5.21 -2.72
N GLY A 4 -20.56 5.24 -3.42
CA GLY A 4 -20.53 5.34 -4.87
C GLY A 4 -21.18 4.14 -5.53
N ASP A 5 -21.78 4.35 -6.70
CA ASP A 5 -22.47 3.34 -7.50
C ASP A 5 -21.63 2.07 -7.74
N PRO A 6 -22.27 0.88 -7.87
CA PRO A 6 -21.59 -0.38 -8.14
C PRO A 6 -20.97 -0.34 -9.54
N GLY A 7 -19.69 0.05 -9.60
CA GLY A 7 -18.94 0.36 -10.81
C GLY A 7 -17.82 1.38 -10.53
N ASN A 8 -17.94 2.15 -9.45
CA ASN A 8 -16.91 3.08 -9.00
C ASN A 8 -16.05 2.44 -7.90
N MET A 9 -14.81 2.12 -8.26
CA MET A 9 -13.77 1.70 -7.32
C MET A 9 -13.64 2.74 -6.20
N THR A 10 -14.05 2.39 -4.99
CA THR A 10 -13.91 3.30 -3.85
C THR A 10 -12.46 3.28 -3.39
N ILE A 11 -11.67 4.22 -3.89
CA ILE A 11 -10.30 4.45 -3.43
C ILE A 11 -10.38 5.11 -2.06
N ILE A 12 -9.70 4.52 -1.07
CA ILE A 12 -9.59 5.09 0.27
C ILE A 12 -8.21 5.74 0.36
N ALA A 13 -8.16 7.02 0.72
CA ALA A 13 -6.91 7.74 0.91
C ALA A 13 -6.90 8.40 2.30
N GLY A 14 -5.78 8.27 3.01
CA GLY A 14 -5.61 8.80 4.36
C GLY A 14 -4.18 9.26 4.60
N ASN A 15 -4.03 10.40 5.26
CA ASN A 15 -2.72 10.83 5.77
C ASN A 15 -2.52 10.29 7.19
N PHE A 16 -1.28 9.96 7.53
CA PHE A 16 -0.88 9.58 8.88
C PHE A 16 0.53 10.08 9.18
N SER A 17 0.91 10.10 10.45
CA SER A 17 2.21 10.61 10.88
C SER A 17 2.75 9.84 12.08
N PHE A 18 4.07 9.77 12.16
CA PHE A 18 4.79 9.25 13.32
C PHE A 18 5.59 10.37 13.97
N GLY A 19 5.35 10.58 15.26
CA GLY A 19 6.26 11.33 16.11
C GLY A 19 7.47 10.47 16.51
N SER A 20 8.48 11.11 17.09
CA SER A 20 9.71 10.42 17.52
C SER A 20 9.45 9.26 18.48
N SER A 21 8.45 9.36 19.36
CA SER A 21 8.08 8.31 20.32
C SER A 21 7.38 7.10 19.70
N ASN A 22 6.92 7.18 18.44
CA ASN A 22 6.29 6.05 17.77
C ASN A 22 7.31 5.05 17.20
N TRP A 23 8.57 5.45 17.09
CA TRP A 23 9.62 4.64 16.49
C TRP A 23 10.27 3.73 17.52
N VAL A 24 10.31 2.44 17.20
CA VAL A 24 11.02 1.42 17.96
C VAL A 24 12.30 1.05 17.21
N VAL A 25 13.41 0.97 17.93
CA VAL A 25 14.68 0.50 17.38
C VAL A 25 14.52 -0.96 16.96
N VAL A 26 14.91 -1.26 15.73
CA VAL A 26 15.00 -2.60 15.19
C VAL A 26 16.40 -2.80 14.64
N ASN A 27 16.96 -4.01 14.74
CA ASN A 27 18.16 -4.33 13.99
C ASN A 27 17.79 -4.29 12.50
N ALA A 28 18.26 -3.26 11.78
CA ALA A 28 18.11 -3.23 10.34
C ALA A 28 18.89 -4.42 9.77
N GLY A 29 18.17 -5.44 9.29
CA GLY A 29 18.73 -6.40 8.33
C GLY A 29 19.28 -5.66 7.10
N PRO A 30 20.01 -6.35 6.21
CA PRO A 30 21.17 -5.86 5.46
C PRO A 30 20.80 -4.91 4.31
N VAL A 31 20.16 -3.79 4.61
CA VAL A 31 20.21 -2.61 3.75
C VAL A 31 21.58 -1.96 4.02
N GLN A 32 22.64 -2.63 3.53
CA GLN A 32 24.01 -2.11 3.41
C GLN A 32 24.86 -1.97 4.70
N GLY A 33 24.85 -2.96 5.59
CA GLY A 33 25.97 -3.14 6.53
C GLY A 33 26.03 -2.26 7.79
N THR A 34 24.93 -1.60 8.18
CA THR A 34 24.82 -0.90 9.47
C THR A 34 23.70 -1.41 10.38
N SER A 35 23.92 -1.25 11.68
CA SER A 35 23.28 -1.96 12.79
C SER A 35 21.97 -1.38 13.33
N TYR A 36 21.42 -0.30 12.76
CA TYR A 36 20.27 0.41 13.34
C TYR A 36 19.20 0.77 12.31
N GLY A 37 18.01 0.22 12.52
CA GLY A 37 16.78 0.61 11.84
C GLY A 37 15.73 1.04 12.85
N PHE A 38 14.68 1.67 12.35
CA PHE A 38 13.54 2.07 13.15
C PHE A 38 12.26 1.60 12.49
N ARG A 39 11.32 1.13 13.30
CA ARG A 39 10.00 0.69 12.85
C ARG A 39 8.93 1.45 13.61
N ALA A 40 7.92 1.92 12.89
CA ALA A 40 6.70 2.47 13.46
C ALA A 40 5.50 1.83 12.76
N GLU A 41 4.42 1.60 13.50
CA GLU A 41 3.20 0.98 12.99
C GLU A 41 2.02 1.94 13.13
N HIS A 42 1.19 2.01 12.09
CA HIS A 42 -0.05 2.78 12.07
C HIS A 42 -1.23 1.82 11.84
N PRO A 43 -2.24 1.81 12.73
CA PRO A 43 -3.45 1.02 12.50
C PRO A 43 -4.27 1.61 11.35
N VAL A 44 -4.71 0.75 10.44
CA VAL A 44 -5.56 1.10 9.30
C VAL A 44 -6.59 0.00 9.11
N ALA A 45 -7.75 0.15 9.77
CA ALA A 45 -8.77 -0.89 9.84
C ALA A 45 -9.36 -1.26 8.46
N GLU A 46 -9.24 -0.34 7.50
CA GLU A 46 -9.68 -0.49 6.12
C GLU A 46 -8.85 -1.50 5.34
N ILE A 47 -7.64 -1.85 5.79
CA ILE A 47 -6.80 -2.86 5.13
C ILE A 47 -7.29 -4.25 5.49
N THR A 48 -8.12 -4.81 4.63
CA THR A 48 -8.65 -6.18 4.77
C THR A 48 -7.78 -7.20 4.05
N ARG A 49 -8.01 -8.48 4.33
CA ARG A 49 -7.36 -9.57 3.59
C ARG A 49 -7.65 -9.53 2.09
N SER A 50 -8.88 -9.17 1.70
CA SER A 50 -9.27 -9.06 0.27
C SER A 50 -8.52 -7.94 -0.46
N ILE A 51 -8.17 -6.85 0.23
CA ILE A 51 -7.31 -5.79 -0.34
C ILE A 51 -5.89 -6.32 -0.57
N LEU A 52 -5.34 -7.11 0.34
CA LEU A 52 -3.99 -7.66 0.19
C LEU A 52 -3.92 -8.74 -0.90
N ASP A 53 -4.99 -9.52 -1.08
CA ASP A 53 -5.03 -10.64 -2.03
C ASP A 53 -5.35 -10.22 -3.47
N GLY A 54 -5.91 -9.03 -3.69
CA GLY A 54 -6.29 -8.60 -5.04
C GLY A 54 -6.26 -7.11 -5.32
N GLY A 55 -6.02 -6.28 -4.31
CA GLY A 55 -5.94 -4.83 -4.42
C GLY A 55 -4.50 -4.32 -4.43
N ALA A 56 -4.36 -3.04 -4.12
CA ALA A 56 -3.06 -2.42 -3.91
C ALA A 56 -3.12 -1.45 -2.73
N VAL A 57 -2.02 -1.37 -1.98
CA VAL A 57 -1.82 -0.34 -0.96
C VAL A 57 -0.53 0.40 -1.32
N LEU A 58 -0.66 1.68 -1.65
CA LEU A 58 0.45 2.55 -1.99
C LEU A 58 0.74 3.45 -0.79
N VAL A 59 1.98 3.45 -0.30
CA VAL A 59 2.40 4.29 0.83
C VAL A 59 3.37 5.34 0.32
N TYR A 60 3.04 6.59 0.54
CA TYR A 60 3.86 7.74 0.15
C TYR A 60 4.43 8.41 1.39
N HIS A 61 5.72 8.70 1.39
CA HIS A 61 6.35 9.62 2.31
C HIS A 61 6.13 11.06 1.82
N LEU A 62 5.64 11.93 2.71
CA LEU A 62 5.40 13.34 2.43
C LEU A 62 6.64 14.13 2.85
N VAL A 63 7.34 14.72 1.87
CA VAL A 63 8.56 15.51 2.07
C VAL A 63 8.34 16.94 1.60
N SER A 64 9.19 17.86 2.08
CA SER A 64 9.22 19.21 1.51
C SER A 64 9.55 19.10 0.02
N GLY A 65 8.66 19.58 -0.84
CA GLY A 65 8.78 19.46 -2.30
C GLY A 65 8.02 18.29 -2.95
N GLY A 66 7.23 17.51 -2.19
CA GLY A 66 6.23 16.59 -2.77
C GLY A 66 6.06 15.27 -2.02
N SER A 67 5.67 14.23 -2.75
CA SER A 67 5.54 12.88 -2.23
C SER A 67 6.53 11.92 -2.89
N ARG A 68 6.92 10.89 -2.14
CA ARG A 68 7.78 9.79 -2.61
C ARG A 68 7.10 8.47 -2.30
N LEU A 69 6.83 7.67 -3.32
CA LEU A 69 6.29 6.33 -3.14
C LEU A 69 7.35 5.46 -2.44
N LEU A 70 6.92 4.66 -1.46
CA LEU A 70 7.78 3.67 -0.83
C LEU A 70 7.78 2.35 -1.64
N PRO A 71 8.92 1.65 -1.74
CA PRO A 71 10.20 1.95 -1.10
C PRO A 71 10.92 3.15 -1.73
N TYR A 72 11.64 3.90 -0.90
CA TYR A 72 12.39 5.08 -1.31
C TYR A 72 13.77 5.10 -0.66
N THR A 73 14.79 5.46 -1.44
CA THR A 73 16.16 5.63 -0.97
C THR A 73 16.57 7.08 -1.11
N GLY A 74 16.94 7.70 0.01
CA GLY A 74 17.51 9.04 0.05
C GLY A 74 19.00 8.99 -0.28
N MET A 75 19.42 9.79 -1.25
CA MET A 75 20.82 9.94 -1.62
C MET A 75 21.31 11.35 -1.31
N ASN A 76 22.58 11.47 -0.90
CA ASN A 76 23.28 12.73 -0.77
C ASN A 76 24.66 12.59 -1.39
N ASN A 77 25.04 13.49 -2.31
CA ASN A 77 26.32 13.44 -3.04
C ASN A 77 26.66 12.06 -3.66
N GLY A 78 25.65 11.32 -4.15
CA GLY A 78 25.83 10.00 -4.77
C GLY A 78 25.90 8.83 -3.78
N GLU A 79 25.82 9.09 -2.47
CA GLU A 79 25.83 8.07 -1.43
C GLU A 79 24.44 7.88 -0.84
N ILE A 80 24.12 6.63 -0.48
CA ILE A 80 22.87 6.32 0.21
C ILE A 80 22.96 6.84 1.63
N THR A 81 21.99 7.65 2.04
CA THR A 81 21.91 8.19 3.41
C THR A 81 20.92 7.37 4.24
N TYR A 82 19.77 7.05 3.65
CA TYR A 82 18.73 6.27 4.31
C TYR A 82 17.82 5.57 3.28
N SER A 83 17.12 4.54 3.73
CA SER A 83 16.09 3.84 2.98
C SER A 83 14.82 3.74 3.81
N MET A 84 13.68 3.94 3.16
CA MET A 84 12.37 3.78 3.76
C MET A 84 11.59 2.70 3.03
N LEU A 85 10.99 1.78 3.78
CA LEU A 85 10.16 0.70 3.28
C LEU A 85 8.83 0.68 4.03
N SER A 86 7.79 0.20 3.39
CA SER A 86 6.51 -0.06 4.04
C SER A 86 6.17 -1.55 3.99
N ASP A 87 5.81 -2.13 5.13
CA ASP A 87 5.21 -3.45 5.21
C ASP A 87 3.71 -3.28 5.48
N VAL A 88 2.88 -3.85 4.61
CA VAL A 88 1.42 -3.78 4.75
C VAL A 88 0.89 -5.14 5.18
N SER A 89 0.02 -5.15 6.20
CA SER A 89 -0.68 -6.35 6.66
C SER A 89 -2.10 -5.99 7.09
N VAL A 90 -2.93 -7.00 7.35
CA VAL A 90 -4.34 -6.76 7.70
C VAL A 90 -4.41 -5.83 8.91
N GLY A 91 -5.18 -4.75 8.76
CA GLY A 91 -5.41 -3.75 9.81
C GLY A 91 -4.24 -2.81 10.08
N LYS A 92 -3.11 -2.86 9.35
CA LYS A 92 -1.96 -2.00 9.65
C LYS A 92 -0.98 -1.74 8.50
N ILE A 93 -0.30 -0.61 8.61
CA ILE A 93 0.90 -0.26 7.82
C ILE A 93 2.06 -0.09 8.80
N ALA A 94 3.15 -0.80 8.57
CA ALA A 94 4.42 -0.53 9.24
C ALA A 94 5.36 0.19 8.28
N VAL A 95 6.11 1.17 8.79
CA VAL A 95 7.18 1.83 8.05
C VAL A 95 8.50 1.48 8.73
N ASN A 96 9.47 1.05 7.94
CA ASN A 96 10.83 0.78 8.38
C ASN A 96 11.75 1.83 7.77
N VAL A 97 12.64 2.39 8.58
CA VAL A 97 13.69 3.33 8.15
C VAL A 97 15.04 2.73 8.52
N GLY A 98 15.92 2.57 7.54
CA GLY A 98 17.32 2.19 7.74
C GLY A 98 18.24 3.35 7.37
N TYR A 99 19.32 3.54 8.12
CA TYR A 99 20.36 4.54 7.83
C TYR A 99 21.65 3.84 7.40
N ALA A 100 22.30 4.34 6.36
CA ALA A 100 23.54 3.75 5.83
C ALA A 100 24.75 3.95 6.76
N SER A 101 24.72 4.98 7.61
CA SER A 101 25.68 5.17 8.72
C SER A 101 25.06 4.68 10.03
N ALA A 102 25.89 4.33 11.04
CA ALA A 102 25.47 3.94 12.39
C ALA A 102 24.80 5.09 13.17
N ARG A 103 23.66 5.58 12.66
CA ARG A 103 22.88 6.66 13.21
C ARG A 103 21.97 6.09 14.28
N THR A 104 22.23 6.44 15.53
CA THR A 104 21.44 5.99 16.70
C THR A 104 20.28 6.92 17.03
N ALA A 105 20.21 8.09 16.40
CA ALA A 105 19.15 9.06 16.63
C ALA A 105 17.84 8.59 16.00
N THR A 106 16.81 8.45 16.83
CA THR A 106 15.43 8.13 16.42
C THR A 106 14.94 9.11 15.36
N PRO A 107 14.22 8.66 14.32
CA PRO A 107 13.62 9.55 13.33
C PRO A 107 12.74 10.61 14.01
N GLY A 108 12.80 11.83 13.49
CA GLY A 108 11.90 12.91 13.90
C GLY A 108 10.47 12.69 13.40
N ASN A 109 9.68 13.76 13.41
CA ASN A 109 8.30 13.70 12.91
C ASN A 109 8.29 13.40 11.39
N GLN A 110 7.61 12.32 11.01
CA GLN A 110 7.48 11.90 9.61
C GLN A 110 5.99 11.83 9.23
N SER A 111 5.64 12.31 8.05
CA SER A 111 4.27 12.30 7.53
C SER A 111 4.16 11.42 6.29
N PHE A 112 3.03 10.74 6.17
CA PHE A 112 2.78 9.76 5.12
C PHE A 112 1.35 9.88 4.59
N ARG A 113 1.13 9.31 3.41
CA ARG A 113 -0.19 9.10 2.82
C ARG A 113 -0.31 7.65 2.36
N ALA A 114 -1.37 6.98 2.78
CA ALA A 114 -1.77 5.70 2.23
C ALA A 114 -2.87 5.90 1.17
N ILE A 115 -2.76 5.18 0.06
CA ILE A 115 -3.82 5.02 -0.94
C ILE A 115 -4.14 3.53 -1.01
N ILE A 116 -5.36 3.17 -0.65
CA ILE A 116 -5.87 1.81 -0.63
C ILE A 116 -6.82 1.67 -1.80
N ILE A 117 -6.50 0.71 -2.66
CA ILE A 117 -7.22 0.41 -3.88
C ILE A 117 -7.80 -1.00 -3.72
N PRO A 118 -9.10 -1.14 -3.47
CA PRO A 118 -9.72 -2.46 -3.36
C PRO A 118 -9.61 -3.25 -4.66
N GLY A 119 -9.28 -4.53 -4.55
CA GLY A 119 -9.05 -5.43 -5.69
C GLY A 119 -10.26 -5.85 -6.50
N ALA A 120 -11.45 -5.37 -6.13
CA ALA A 120 -12.69 -5.78 -6.76
C ALA A 120 -13.15 -4.71 -7.74
N VAL A 121 -12.75 -4.84 -8.99
CA VAL A 121 -13.72 -4.64 -10.08
C VAL A 121 -14.41 -6.00 -10.21
N SER A 122 -15.71 -6.09 -9.93
CA SER A 122 -16.47 -7.26 -10.41
C SER A 122 -16.11 -7.42 -11.89
N GLY A 123 -15.56 -8.55 -12.32
CA GLY A 123 -15.19 -8.79 -13.72
C GLY A 123 -13.71 -8.62 -14.13
N ARG A 124 -12.77 -8.22 -13.25
CA ARG A 124 -11.33 -8.40 -13.55
C ARG A 124 -10.79 -9.69 -12.92
N MET A 125 -10.20 -10.52 -13.78
CA MET A 125 -9.61 -11.81 -13.43
C MET A 125 -8.54 -11.63 -12.35
N GLN A 126 -8.80 -12.16 -11.16
CA GLN A 126 -7.76 -12.49 -10.19
C GLN A 126 -6.75 -13.38 -10.92
N ALA A 127 -5.47 -13.03 -10.88
CA ALA A 127 -4.43 -13.96 -11.32
C ALA A 127 -4.60 -15.25 -10.49
N GLY A 128 -5.13 -16.30 -11.13
CA GLY A 128 -5.39 -17.60 -10.50
C GLY A 128 -6.85 -17.92 -10.17
N ASN A 129 -7.81 -16.99 -10.30
CA ASN A 129 -9.23 -17.31 -10.16
C ASN A 129 -9.94 -17.00 -11.48
N ARG A 130 -10.01 -18.05 -12.32
CA ARG A 130 -10.89 -18.11 -13.48
C ARG A 130 -12.25 -17.61 -13.02
N THR A 131 -12.86 -16.70 -13.78
CA THR A 131 -14.31 -16.51 -13.74
C THR A 131 -14.96 -17.88 -13.56
N ALA A 132 -15.90 -18.02 -12.62
CA ALA A 132 -16.68 -19.24 -12.44
C ALA A 132 -17.49 -19.65 -13.70
N TYR A 133 -17.33 -18.87 -14.78
CA TYR A 133 -17.87 -19.06 -16.11
C TYR A 133 -16.74 -19.30 -17.12
N SER A 134 -16.85 -20.40 -17.86
CA SER A 134 -16.05 -20.67 -19.05
C SER A 134 -16.37 -19.68 -20.16
N ILE A 135 -15.51 -19.60 -21.18
CA ILE A 135 -15.75 -18.76 -22.35
C ILE A 135 -17.05 -19.12 -23.07
N ASP A 136 -17.44 -20.40 -23.05
CA ASP A 136 -18.68 -20.87 -23.67
C ASP A 136 -19.90 -20.44 -22.86
N GLN A 137 -19.80 -20.41 -21.52
CA GLN A 137 -20.85 -19.89 -20.65
C GLN A 137 -21.05 -18.38 -20.84
N LEU A 138 -19.96 -17.62 -21.03
CA LEU A 138 -20.05 -16.19 -21.32
C LEU A 138 -20.66 -15.91 -22.69
N ARG A 139 -20.38 -16.75 -23.69
CA ARG A 139 -20.98 -16.64 -25.04
C ARG A 139 -22.47 -16.97 -25.06
N SER A 140 -22.95 -17.81 -24.13
CA SER A 140 -24.37 -18.15 -24.02
C SER A 140 -25.21 -17.11 -23.25
N MET A 141 -24.58 -16.13 -22.60
CA MET A 141 -25.27 -15.08 -21.86
C MET A 141 -25.69 -13.93 -22.77
N SER A 142 -26.80 -13.27 -22.44
CA SER A 142 -27.17 -12.00 -23.04
C SER A 142 -26.19 -10.89 -22.65
N TYR A 143 -26.10 -9.84 -23.46
CA TYR A 143 -25.23 -8.69 -23.19
C TYR A 143 -25.48 -8.08 -21.79
N ARG A 144 -26.75 -8.00 -21.36
CA ARG A 144 -27.11 -7.48 -20.03
C ARG A 144 -26.62 -8.39 -18.90
N GLU A 145 -26.71 -9.70 -19.07
CA GLU A 145 -26.20 -10.68 -18.09
C GLU A 145 -24.67 -10.64 -18.03
N VAL A 146 -24.00 -10.51 -19.18
CA VAL A 146 -22.54 -10.32 -19.25
C VAL A 146 -22.14 -9.04 -18.51
N CYS A 147 -22.81 -7.91 -18.77
CA CYS A 147 -22.56 -6.65 -18.07
C CYS A 147 -22.78 -6.79 -16.55
N ALA A 148 -23.84 -7.47 -16.11
CA ALA A 148 -24.12 -7.69 -14.69
C ALA A 148 -23.07 -8.58 -14.00
N VAL A 149 -22.67 -9.68 -14.63
CA VAL A 149 -21.63 -10.61 -14.11
C VAL A 149 -20.26 -9.95 -14.06
N LEU A 150 -19.97 -9.09 -15.05
CA LEU A 150 -18.70 -8.36 -15.16
C LEU A 150 -18.75 -6.97 -14.51
N GLY A 151 -19.79 -6.63 -13.75
CA GLY A 151 -19.89 -5.34 -13.04
C GLY A 151 -19.75 -4.11 -13.94
N ILE A 152 -20.12 -4.21 -15.22
CA ILE A 152 -20.09 -3.12 -16.18
C ILE A 152 -21.43 -2.38 -16.09
N ALA A 153 -21.41 -1.13 -15.63
CA ALA A 153 -22.60 -0.29 -15.54
C ALA A 153 -23.13 0.06 -16.96
N GLN A 154 -24.46 0.06 -17.09
CA GLN A 154 -25.22 0.59 -18.25
C GLN A 154 -26.03 1.79 -17.80
#